data_AF-A0A936PWA6-F1
#
_entry.id   AF-A0A936PWA6-F1
#
_cell.length_a   1.000
_cell.length_b   1.000
_cell.length_c   1.000
_cell.angle_alpha   90.00
_cell.angle_beta   90.00
_cell.angle_gamma   90.00
#
_symmetry.space_group_name_H-M   'P 1'
#
loop_
_entity.id
_entity.type
_entity.pdbx_description
1 polymer ?
#
loop_
_entity_poly.entity_id
_entity_poly.type
_entity_poly.pdbx_seq_one_letter_code
_entity_poly.pdbx_strand_id
1 'polypeptide(L)' 'MLFPVEMPAAERATILSTVPLAREGRAEDIAAAVVFLITQAPYVTGHTLNVDGGRLVSQLSRGGLDARTNLD' A
#
# COMPACT_ATOMS: atom_id res chain seq x y z
N MET A 1 -6.15 -2.71 1.09
CA MET A 1 -6.00 -3.74 2.14
C MET A 1 -7.35 -3.88 2.79
N LEU A 2 -7.83 -5.10 3.02
CA LEU A 2 -9.04 -5.34 3.79
C LEU A 2 -8.64 -5.83 5.16
N PHE A 3 -9.20 -5.21 6.19
CA PHE A 3 -9.00 -5.62 7.57
C PHE A 3 -9.96 -6.75 7.97
N PRO A 4 -9.54 -7.70 8.84
CA PRO A 4 -10.46 -8.66 9.42
C PRO A 4 -11.62 -7.96 10.13
N VAL A 5 -12.83 -8.49 9.99
CA VAL A 5 -14.06 -7.90 10.52
C VAL A 5 -13.99 -7.73 12.05
N GLU A 6 -13.28 -8.61 12.74
CA GLU A 6 -13.17 -8.63 14.20
C GLU A 6 -11.97 -7.85 14.76
N MET A 7 -11.19 -7.16 13.93
CA MET A 7 -10.00 -6.46 14.42
C MET A 7 -10.39 -5.18 15.19
N PRO A 8 -9.84 -4.97 16.42
CA PRO A 8 -10.09 -3.75 17.19
C PRO A 8 -9.69 -2.47 16.44
N ALA A 9 -10.51 -1.41 16.60
CA ALA A 9 -10.27 -0.13 15.91
C ALA A 9 -8.91 0.51 16.24
N ALA A 10 -8.42 0.35 17.47
CA ALA A 10 -7.11 0.87 17.90
C ALA A 10 -5.94 0.16 17.19
N GLU A 11 -6.04 -1.16 17.00
CA GLU A 11 -5.05 -1.94 16.27
C GLU A 11 -5.05 -1.55 14.79
N ARG A 12 -6.24 -1.40 14.20
CA ARG A 12 -6.42 -0.89 12.83
C ARG A 12 -5.78 0.49 12.65
N ALA A 13 -6.01 1.40 13.58
CA ALA A 13 -5.42 2.74 13.55
C ALA A 13 -3.88 2.70 13.63
N THR A 14 -3.34 1.79 14.43
CA THR A 14 -1.88 1.59 14.55
C THR A 14 -1.29 1.12 13.22
N ILE A 15 -1.92 0.15 12.55
CA ILE A 15 -1.47 -0.31 11.24
C ILE A 15 -1.54 0.82 10.21
N LEU A 16 -2.67 1.54 10.17
CA LEU A 16 -2.87 2.65 9.23
C LEU A 16 -1.86 3.78 9.43
N SER A 17 -1.35 4.01 10.64
CA SER A 17 -0.29 5.01 10.90
C SER A 17 1.02 4.73 10.16
N THR A 18 1.24 3.48 9.73
CA THR A 18 2.43 3.08 8.95
C THR A 18 2.24 3.26 7.44
N VAL A 19 1.00 3.47 6.99
CA VAL A 19 0.66 3.68 5.57
C VAL A 19 0.69 5.18 5.28
N PRO A 20 1.40 5.65 4.25
CA PRO A 20 1.52 7.09 3.96
C PRO A 20 0.19 7.83 3.80
N LEU A 21 -0.81 7.21 3.17
CA LEU A 21 -2.15 7.80 3.05
C LEU A 21 -3.01 7.69 4.31
N ALA A 22 -2.53 7.02 5.38
CA ALA A 22 -3.21 6.88 6.68
C ALA A 22 -4.68 6.44 6.62
N ARG A 23 -5.06 5.71 5.57
CA ARG A 23 -6.42 5.22 5.34
C ARG A 23 -6.42 3.83 4.74
N GLU A 24 -7.51 3.12 4.95
CA GLU A 24 -7.78 1.90 4.22
C GLU A 24 -8.11 2.24 2.76
N GLY A 25 -7.64 1.40 1.85
CA GLY A 25 -8.08 1.41 0.45
C GLY A 25 -9.49 0.85 0.33
N ARG A 26 -10.28 1.40 -0.59
CA ARG A 26 -11.62 0.90 -0.92
C ARG A 26 -11.61 0.18 -2.27
N ALA A 27 -12.67 -0.55 -2.56
CA ALA A 27 -12.80 -1.24 -3.85
C ALA A 27 -12.74 -0.25 -5.04
N GLU A 28 -13.25 0.96 -4.84
CA GLU A 28 -13.27 2.03 -5.83
C GLU A 28 -11.86 2.53 -6.19
N ASP A 29 -10.90 2.47 -5.26
CA ASP A 29 -9.50 2.84 -5.54
C ASP A 29 -8.90 1.90 -6.61
N ILE A 30 -9.21 0.60 -6.51
CA ILE A 30 -8.76 -0.41 -7.48
C ILE A 30 -9.50 -0.24 -8.81
N ALA A 31 -10.83 -0.07 -8.76
CA ALA A 31 -11.64 0.11 -9.96
C ALA A 31 -11.18 1.33 -10.78
N ALA A 32 -10.87 2.45 -10.12
CA ALA A 32 -10.35 3.65 -10.77
C ALA A 32 -9.00 3.38 -11.46
N ALA A 33 -8.09 2.64 -10.82
CA ALA A 33 -6.82 2.27 -11.42
C ALA A 33 -6.99 1.37 -12.65
N VAL A 34 -7.94 0.42 -12.61
CA VAL A 34 -8.29 -0.43 -13.76
C VAL A 34 -8.86 0.41 -14.91
N VAL A 35 -9.79 1.32 -14.62
CA VAL A 35 -10.35 2.24 -15.63
C VAL A 35 -9.25 3.09 -16.26
N PHE A 36 -8.33 3.64 -15.46
CA PHE A 36 -7.17 4.36 -15.97
C PHE A 36 -6.34 3.51 -16.94
N LEU A 37 -5.98 2.28 -16.56
CA LEU A 37 -5.17 1.39 -17.40
C LEU A 37 -5.87 1.06 -18.73
N ILE A 38 -7.18 0.84 -18.71
CA ILE A 38 -7.96 0.49 -19.91
C ILE A 38 -8.17 1.69 -20.83
N THR A 39 -8.42 2.87 -20.27
CA THR A 39 -8.96 4.01 -21.03
C THR A 39 -7.97 5.16 -21.25
N GLN A 40 -6.88 5.22 -20.50
CA GLN A 40 -5.96 6.37 -20.51
C GLN A 40 -4.49 5.98 -20.73
N ALA A 41 -4.15 4.68 -20.68
CA ALA A 41 -2.76 4.22 -20.70
C ALA A 41 -2.43 3.29 -21.89
N PRO A 42 -2.68 3.71 -23.16
CA PRO A 42 -2.64 2.81 -24.33
C PRO A 42 -1.26 2.22 -24.66
N TYR A 43 -0.20 2.76 -24.09
CA TYR A 43 1.18 2.32 -24.30
C TYR A 43 1.81 1.69 -23.05
N VAL A 44 1.02 1.47 -22.00
CA VAL A 44 1.48 0.82 -20.77
C VAL A 44 1.19 -0.67 -20.84
N THR A 45 2.25 -1.47 -20.83
CA THR A 45 2.18 -2.94 -20.78
C THR A 45 3.37 -3.49 -20.00
N GLY A 46 3.27 -4.74 -19.53
CA GLY A 46 4.34 -5.39 -18.76
C GLY A 46 4.65 -4.74 -17.41
N HIS A 47 3.72 -3.95 -16.87
CA HIS A 47 3.92 -3.18 -15.65
C HIS A 47 2.98 -3.64 -14.52
N THR A 48 3.44 -3.53 -13.28
CA THR A 48 2.62 -3.73 -12.08
C THR A 48 2.39 -2.38 -11.41
N LEU A 49 1.13 -1.95 -11.34
CA LEU A 49 0.75 -0.70 -10.67
C LEU A 49 0.31 -0.99 -9.23
N ASN A 50 1.08 -0.51 -8.25
CA ASN A 50 0.71 -0.59 -6.85
C ASN A 50 -0.43 0.38 -6.51
N VAL A 51 -1.51 -0.16 -5.94
CA VAL A 51 -2.65 0.62 -5.41
C VAL A 51 -2.82 0.28 -3.92
N ASP A 52 -1.89 0.75 -3.10
CA ASP A 52 -1.76 0.35 -1.70
C ASP A 52 -1.60 1.53 -0.72
N GLY A 53 -1.81 2.76 -1.19
CA GLY A 53 -1.65 3.98 -0.39
C GLY A 53 -0.21 4.26 0.04
N GLY A 54 0.78 3.71 -0.67
CA GLY A 54 2.21 3.93 -0.42
C GLY A 54 2.84 2.90 0.53
N ARG A 55 2.11 1.84 0.88
CA ARG A 55 2.55 0.85 1.86
C ARG A 55 3.86 0.16 1.45
N LEU A 56 4.01 -0.21 0.19
CA LEU A 56 5.25 -0.82 -0.30
C LEU A 56 6.47 0.07 -0.05
N VAL A 57 6.33 1.39 -0.24
CA VAL A 57 7.42 2.36 -0.04
C VAL A 57 7.83 2.41 1.43
N SER A 58 6.86 2.48 2.36
CA SER A 58 7.13 2.45 3.81
C SER A 58 7.87 1.18 4.26
N GLN A 59 7.58 0.03 3.63
CA GLN A 59 8.24 -1.23 3.96
C GLN A 59 9.70 -1.27 3.49
N LEU A 60 10.00 -0.71 2.32
CA LEU A 60 11.36 -0.59 1.80
C LEU A 60 12.23 0.32 2.67
N SER A 61 11.68 1.43 3.16
CA SER A 61 12.40 2.34 4.06
C SER A 61 12.73 1.72 5.42
N ARG A 62 11.92 0.77 5.90
CA ARG A 62 12.16 0.08 7.18
C ARG A 62 13.14 -1.09 7.04
N GLY A 63 12.97 -1.95 6.02
CA GLY A 63 13.86 -3.09 5.79
C GLY A 63 15.32 -2.72 5.46
N GLY A 64 15.56 -1.49 5.00
CA GLY A 64 16.92 -0.98 4.76
C GLY A 64 17.67 -0.49 6.01
N LEU A 65 16.96 -0.14 7.09
CA LEU A 65 17.59 0.26 8.36
C LEU A 65 17.95 -0.95 9.25
N ASP A 66 17.16 -2.02 9.18
CA ASP A 66 17.33 -3.22 10.02
C ASP A 66 18.56 -4.07 9.60
N ALA A 67 19.02 -3.95 8.35
CA ALA A 67 20.20 -4.66 7.86
C ALA A 67 21.55 -4.04 8.30
N ARG A 68 21.55 -2.81 8.85
CA ARG A 68 22.78 -2.11 9.30
C ARG A 68 23.03 -2.16 10.79
N THR A 69 22.11 -2.70 11.59
CA THR A 69 22.23 -2.73 13.06
C THR A 69 22.66 -4.09 13.62
N ASN A 70 22.94 -5.08 12.77
CA ASN A 70 23.40 -6.42 13.17
C ASN A 70 24.87 -6.69 12.80
N LEU A 71 25.72 -5.65 12.72
CA LEU A 71 27.15 -5.81 12.47
C LEU A 71 28.06 -5.05 13.45
N ASP A 72 27.55 -4.77 14.65
CA ASP A 72 28.33 -4.28 15.81
C ASP A 72 28.15 -5.23 17.00
#